data_AF-A0A951YJN9-F1
#
_entry.id   AF-A0A951YJN9-F1
#
_cell.length_a   1.000
_cell.length_b   1.000
_cell.length_c   1.000
_cell.angle_alpha   90.00
_cell.angle_beta   90.00
_cell.angle_gamma   90.00
#
_symmetry.space_group_name_H-M   'P 1'
#
loop_
_entity.id
_entity.type
_entity.pdbx_description
1 polymer ?
#
loop_
_entity_poly.entity_id
_entity_poly.type
_entity_poly.pdbx_seq_one_letter_code
_entity_poly.pdbx_strand_id
1 'polypeptide(L)'
;MLAWRIFDHAAAYATQPGFDPLDGAGGLQGAARWHHRGHPILYAASNPSLALLEILVHIDPRRFREQTLLRLEFEDDVERVSRAQLVQLLRDAPAHAPEARTRDYGSAWLREKRSLALVVPSLVMPFDDNVL
;
A
#
# COMPACT_ATOMS: atom_id res chain seq x y z
N MET A 1 -13.58 6.15 -8.01
CA MET A 1 -12.16 6.42 -7.74
C MET A 1 -11.28 5.56 -8.64
N LEU A 2 -10.09 6.06 -9.02
CA LEU A 2 -9.09 5.30 -9.80
C LEU A 2 -7.83 5.11 -8.98
N ALA A 3 -7.22 3.92 -9.10
CA ALA A 3 -5.91 3.63 -8.53
C ALA A 3 -5.09 2.71 -9.45
N TRP A 4 -3.78 2.68 -9.25
CA TRP A 4 -2.84 1.90 -10.05
C TRP A 4 -1.99 1.02 -9.17
N ARG A 5 -1.99 -0.29 -9.45
CA ARG A 5 -1.18 -1.26 -8.72
C ARG A 5 -0.21 -1.93 -9.68
N ILE A 6 1.03 -2.09 -9.24
CA ILE A 6 1.99 -2.97 -9.88
C ILE A 6 2.20 -4.18 -8.98
N PHE A 7 2.16 -5.38 -9.56
CA PHE A 7 2.59 -6.59 -8.89
C PHE A 7 3.60 -7.36 -9.75
N ASP A 8 4.43 -8.14 -9.08
CA ASP A 8 5.48 -8.97 -9.68
C ASP A 8 4.99 -10.42 -9.74
N HIS A 9 4.98 -11.01 -10.94
CA HIS A 9 4.56 -12.40 -11.15
C HIS A 9 5.49 -13.41 -10.46
N ALA A 10 6.73 -13.01 -10.17
CA ALA A 10 7.70 -13.85 -9.44
C ALA A 10 7.53 -13.76 -7.91
N ALA A 11 6.67 -12.88 -7.40
CA ALA A 11 6.45 -12.75 -5.96
C ALA A 11 5.84 -14.03 -5.38
N ALA A 12 6.23 -14.39 -4.15
CA ALA A 12 5.79 -15.62 -3.50
C ALA A 12 4.25 -15.73 -3.33
N TYR A 13 3.53 -14.60 -3.27
CA TYR A 13 2.07 -14.58 -3.27
C TYR A 13 1.47 -14.79 -4.66
N ALA A 14 2.16 -14.36 -5.73
CA ALA A 14 1.67 -14.42 -7.11
C ALA A 14 1.85 -15.81 -7.75
N THR A 15 2.75 -16.63 -7.21
CA THR A 15 3.02 -17.99 -7.71
C THR A 15 2.14 -19.07 -7.07
N GLN A 16 1.21 -18.70 -6.19
CA GLN A 16 0.30 -19.64 -5.55
C GLN A 16 -0.82 -20.09 -6.50
N PRO A 17 -1.28 -21.36 -6.45
CA PRO A 17 -2.45 -21.79 -7.21
C PRO A 17 -3.69 -20.95 -6.87
N GLY A 18 -4.41 -20.48 -7.90
CA GLY A 18 -5.60 -19.65 -7.71
C GLY A 18 -5.30 -18.20 -7.34
N PHE A 19 -4.07 -17.73 -7.57
CA PHE A 19 -3.70 -16.33 -7.41
C PHE A 19 -4.70 -15.39 -8.07
N ASP A 20 -5.23 -14.46 -7.27
CA ASP A 20 -6.00 -13.31 -7.73
C ASP A 20 -5.23 -12.04 -7.36
N PRO A 21 -4.86 -11.17 -8.32
CA PRO A 21 -4.13 -9.95 -8.01
C PRO A 21 -4.88 -8.97 -7.09
N LEU A 22 -6.17 -9.20 -6.84
CA LEU A 22 -7.03 -8.39 -5.99
C LEU A 22 -7.28 -9.00 -4.60
N ASP A 23 -6.76 -10.20 -4.31
CA ASP A 23 -7.02 -10.89 -3.03
C ASP A 23 -6.25 -10.32 -1.82
N GLY A 24 -5.22 -9.51 -2.06
CA GLY A 24 -4.40 -8.92 -1.01
C GLY A 24 -3.47 -9.90 -0.28
N ALA A 25 -3.20 -11.07 -0.84
CA ALA A 25 -2.42 -12.14 -0.21
C ALA A 25 -1.02 -11.71 0.26
N GLY A 26 -0.43 -10.68 -0.34
CA GLY A 26 0.86 -10.13 0.09
C GLY A 26 0.87 -9.67 1.56
N GLY A 27 -0.22 -9.07 2.05
CA GLY A 27 -0.31 -8.60 3.45
C GLY A 27 -0.45 -9.73 4.49
N LEU A 28 -0.74 -10.95 4.06
CA LEU A 28 -0.68 -12.14 4.91
C LEU A 28 0.77 -12.59 5.17
N GLN A 29 1.67 -12.31 4.22
CA GLN A 29 3.05 -12.78 4.23
C GLN A 29 4.00 -11.80 4.93
N GLY A 30 3.74 -10.49 4.84
CA GLY A 30 4.59 -9.44 5.40
C GLY A 30 3.80 -8.31 6.03
N ALA A 31 4.49 -7.48 6.81
CA ALA A 31 3.98 -6.18 7.23
C ALA A 31 4.50 -5.11 6.26
N ALA A 32 3.79 -3.99 6.17
CA ALA A 32 4.26 -2.80 5.46
C ALA A 32 3.96 -1.53 6.27
N ARG A 33 4.18 -0.36 5.68
CA ARG A 33 4.05 0.93 6.37
C ARG A 33 2.67 1.16 7.00
N TRP A 34 1.62 0.66 6.37
CA TRP A 34 0.22 0.92 6.76
C TRP A 34 -0.53 -0.33 7.22
N HIS A 35 0.14 -1.47 7.45
CA HIS A 35 -0.52 -2.63 8.07
C HIS A 35 0.47 -3.57 8.74
N HIS A 36 0.06 -4.14 9.86
CA HIS A 36 0.69 -5.31 10.46
C HIS A 36 0.36 -6.55 9.64
N ARG A 37 1.34 -7.45 9.55
CA ARG A 37 1.20 -8.75 8.88
C ARG A 37 -0.04 -9.49 9.38
N GLY A 38 -0.72 -10.17 8.47
CA GLY A 38 -1.84 -11.06 8.78
C GLY A 38 -3.19 -10.53 8.29
N HIS A 39 -3.20 -9.46 7.50
CA HIS A 39 -4.40 -8.92 6.88
C HIS A 39 -4.24 -8.87 5.36
N PRO A 40 -5.24 -9.32 4.58
CA PRO A 40 -5.25 -9.07 3.15
C PRO A 40 -5.40 -7.56 2.89
N ILE A 41 -4.55 -7.00 2.05
CA ILE A 41 -4.54 -5.58 1.69
C ILE A 41 -3.84 -5.38 0.34
N LEU A 42 -4.34 -4.45 -0.47
CA LEU A 42 -3.69 -4.04 -1.71
C LEU A 42 -2.89 -2.76 -1.45
N TYR A 43 -1.76 -2.60 -2.12
CA TYR A 43 -1.08 -1.31 -2.21
C TYR A 43 -1.14 -0.85 -3.65
N ALA A 44 -1.70 0.34 -3.85
CA ALA A 44 -1.84 1.01 -5.12
C ALA A 44 -1.43 2.49 -4.97
N ALA A 45 -1.45 3.22 -6.07
CA ALA A 45 -1.14 4.64 -6.12
C ALA A 45 -2.22 5.43 -6.87
N SER A 46 -2.30 6.73 -6.62
CA SER A 46 -3.24 7.64 -7.30
C SER A 46 -2.91 7.87 -8.78
N ASN A 47 -1.72 7.46 -9.24
CA ASN A 47 -1.30 7.56 -10.62
C ASN A 47 -0.26 6.47 -10.97
N PRO A 48 -0.13 6.07 -12.25
CA PRO A 48 0.76 4.98 -12.65
C PRO A 48 2.25 5.29 -12.44
N SER A 49 2.66 6.55 -12.54
CA SER A 49 4.05 6.96 -12.32
C SER A 49 4.46 6.79 -10.86
N LEU A 50 3.57 7.10 -9.92
CA LEU A 50 3.78 6.85 -8.50
C LEU A 50 3.82 5.34 -8.20
N ALA A 51 2.93 4.54 -8.79
CA ALA A 51 2.96 3.09 -8.62
C ALA A 51 4.33 2.51 -9.03
N LEU A 52 4.88 2.99 -10.15
CA LEU A 52 6.23 2.63 -10.59
C LEU A 52 7.31 3.11 -9.62
N LEU A 53 7.23 4.36 -9.16
CA LEU A 53 8.21 4.94 -8.25
C LEU A 53 8.27 4.19 -6.91
N GLU A 54 7.13 3.84 -6.33
CA GLU A 54 7.04 3.04 -5.10
C GLU A 54 7.70 1.67 -5.27
N ILE A 55 7.59 1.02 -6.44
CA ILE A 55 8.33 -0.22 -6.70
C ILE A 55 9.84 0.05 -6.79
N LEU A 56 10.26 1.03 -7.61
CA LEU A 56 11.67 1.27 -7.91
C LEU A 56 12.52 1.71 -6.71
N VAL A 57 11.92 2.33 -5.68
CA VAL A 57 12.68 2.67 -4.46
C VAL A 57 12.87 1.49 -3.51
N HIS A 58 12.09 0.42 -3.66
CA HIS A 58 12.15 -0.77 -2.80
C HIS A 58 12.82 -1.98 -3.46
N ILE A 59 13.02 -1.98 -4.78
CA ILE A 59 13.70 -3.07 -5.51
C ILE A 59 14.89 -2.57 -6.33
N ASP A 60 15.85 -3.45 -6.56
CA ASP A 60 16.87 -3.23 -7.58
C ASP A 60 16.20 -3.14 -8.97
N PRO A 61 16.35 -2.05 -9.73
CA PRO A 61 15.73 -1.90 -11.04
C PRO A 61 16.06 -3.03 -12.02
N ARG A 62 17.19 -3.74 -11.86
CA ARG A 62 17.56 -4.90 -12.68
C ARG A 62 16.66 -6.13 -12.47
N ARG A 63 15.90 -6.13 -11.37
CA ARG A 63 14.87 -7.12 -11.04
C ARG A 63 13.49 -6.74 -11.57
N PHE A 64 13.33 -5.54 -12.12
CA PHE A 64 12.11 -5.11 -12.76
C PHE A 64 11.94 -5.83 -14.10
N ARG A 65 11.18 -6.93 -14.11
CA ARG A 65 10.98 -7.77 -15.30
C ARG A 65 9.50 -8.03 -15.54
N GLU A 66 8.98 -9.10 -14.95
CA GLU A 66 7.64 -9.62 -15.22
C GLU A 66 6.62 -8.97 -14.29
N GLN A 67 6.21 -7.76 -14.65
CA GLN A 67 5.29 -6.96 -13.85
C GLN A 67 4.03 -6.62 -14.63
N THR A 68 2.93 -6.55 -13.91
CA THR A 68 1.65 -6.11 -14.47
C THR A 68 1.16 -4.87 -13.74
N LEU A 69 0.85 -3.83 -14.52
CA LEU A 69 0.17 -2.65 -14.07
C LEU A 69 -1.34 -2.85 -14.21
N LEU A 70 -2.05 -2.79 -13.10
CA LEU A 70 -3.51 -2.84 -13.03
C LEU A 70 -4.07 -1.43 -12.83
N ARG A 71 -5.12 -1.10 -13.58
CA ARG A 71 -5.99 0.04 -13.29
C ARG A 71 -7.17 -0.48 -12.48
N LEU A 72 -7.32 0.02 -11.26
CA LEU A 72 -8.40 -0.29 -10.35
C LEU A 72 -9.44 0.83 -10.40
N GLU A 73 -10.71 0.45 -10.45
CA GLU A 73 -11.85 1.36 -10.44
C GLU A 73 -12.86 0.87 -9.41
N PHE A 74 -13.26 1.76 -8.50
CA PHE A 74 -14.10 1.43 -7.34
C PHE A 74 -14.91 2.64 -6.87
N GLU A 75 -15.89 2.41 -6.00
CA GLU A 75 -16.78 3.46 -5.45
C GLU A 75 -16.02 4.50 -4.62
N ASP A 76 -16.60 5.68 -4.42
CA ASP A 76 -15.99 6.77 -3.64
C ASP A 76 -16.25 6.64 -2.12
N ASP A 77 -16.08 5.42 -1.60
CA ASP A 77 -16.09 5.14 -0.16
C ASP A 77 -14.65 5.12 0.37
N VAL A 78 -14.14 6.31 0.70
CA VAL A 78 -12.72 6.49 1.01
C VAL A 78 -12.49 7.30 2.29
N GLU A 79 -11.58 6.80 3.11
CA GLU A 79 -10.98 7.57 4.19
C GLU A 79 -9.68 8.20 3.72
N ARG A 80 -9.35 9.40 4.20
CA ARG A 80 -8.11 10.11 3.82
C ARG A 80 -7.27 10.46 5.03
N VAL A 81 -6.00 10.07 5.00
CA VAL A 81 -5.00 10.59 5.93
C VAL A 81 -4.49 11.93 5.40
N SER A 82 -4.63 12.98 6.19
CA SER A 82 -4.06 14.28 5.81
C SER A 82 -2.53 14.28 5.96
N ARG A 83 -1.84 15.17 5.24
CA ARG A 83 -0.37 15.32 5.38
C ARG A 83 0.01 15.70 6.82
N ALA A 84 -0.78 16.56 7.47
CA ALA A 84 -0.58 16.93 8.87
C ALA A 84 -0.72 15.73 9.82
N GLN A 85 -1.73 14.88 9.59
CA GLN A 85 -1.93 13.66 10.35
C GLN A 85 -0.78 12.66 10.12
N LEU A 86 -0.30 12.50 8.90
CA LEU A 86 0.88 11.69 8.62
C LEU A 86 2.11 12.19 9.40
N VAL A 87 2.38 13.50 9.39
CA VAL A 87 3.48 14.09 10.16
C VAL A 87 3.33 13.79 11.65
N GLN A 88 2.11 13.86 12.19
CA GLN A 88 1.85 13.52 13.59
C GLN A 88 2.14 12.04 13.88
N LEU A 89 1.64 11.12 13.05
CA LEU A 89 1.91 9.69 13.19
C LEU A 89 3.41 9.38 13.18
N LEU A 90 4.17 10.01 12.27
CA LEU A 90 5.62 9.84 12.20
C LEU A 90 6.33 10.41 13.44
N ARG A 91 5.87 11.54 13.98
CA ARG A 91 6.42 12.15 15.20
C ARG A 91 6.16 11.30 16.45
N ASP A 92 4.98 10.69 16.54
CA ASP A 92 4.56 9.87 17.68
C ASP A 92 5.09 8.43 17.62
N ALA A 93 5.79 8.08 16.54
CA ALA A 93 6.44 6.79 16.38
C ALA A 93 7.72 6.73 17.23
N PRO A 94 7.97 5.62 17.94
CA PRO A 94 9.21 5.44 18.66
C PRO A 94 10.38 5.35 17.67
N ALA A 95 11.53 5.91 18.04
CA ALA A 95 12.70 6.00 17.14
C ALA A 95 13.18 4.63 16.60
N HIS A 96 13.01 3.56 17.38
CA HIS A 96 13.37 2.19 16.99
C HIS A 96 12.32 1.51 16.09
N ALA A 97 11.14 2.11 15.91
CA ALA A 97 10.08 1.60 15.04
C ALA A 97 9.32 2.78 14.39
N PRO A 98 9.94 3.49 13.42
CA PRO A 98 9.39 4.71 12.82
C PRO A 98 8.06 4.51 12.07
N GLU A 99 7.71 3.26 11.75
CA GLU A 99 6.46 2.92 11.07
C GLU A 99 5.34 2.47 12.02
N ALA A 100 5.61 2.35 13.33
CA ALA A 100 4.67 1.74 14.26
C ALA A 100 3.29 2.43 14.23
N ARG A 101 3.25 3.77 14.23
CA ARG A 101 1.99 4.52 14.26
C ARG A 101 1.21 4.49 12.95
N THR A 102 1.89 4.57 11.80
CA THR A 102 1.21 4.42 10.50
C THR A 102 0.68 3.00 10.34
N ARG A 103 1.42 2.02 10.86
CA ARG A 103 1.03 0.60 10.80
C ARG A 103 -0.16 0.31 11.71
N ASP A 104 -0.14 0.82 12.93
CA ASP A 104 -1.28 0.76 13.87
C ASP A 104 -2.52 1.39 13.27
N TYR A 105 -2.38 2.58 12.67
CA TYR A 105 -3.48 3.31 12.05
C TYR A 105 -4.16 2.51 10.93
N GLY A 106 -3.37 2.02 9.96
CA GLY A 106 -3.94 1.31 8.83
C GLY A 106 -4.42 -0.11 9.19
N SER A 107 -3.80 -0.78 10.18
CA SER A 107 -4.37 -2.01 10.73
C SER A 107 -5.69 -1.79 11.47
N ALA A 108 -5.83 -0.69 12.20
CA ALA A 108 -7.11 -0.35 12.81
C ALA A 108 -8.17 -0.08 11.74
N TRP A 109 -7.82 0.67 10.68
CA TRP A 109 -8.68 0.89 9.51
C TRP A 109 -9.17 -0.43 8.89
N LEU A 110 -8.26 -1.37 8.59
CA LEU A 110 -8.60 -2.68 8.03
C LEU A 110 -9.54 -3.48 8.95
N ARG A 111 -9.21 -3.57 10.25
CA ARG A 111 -9.97 -4.36 11.23
C ARG A 111 -11.38 -3.81 11.43
N GLU A 112 -11.50 -2.49 11.44
CA GLU A 112 -12.77 -1.78 11.67
C GLU A 112 -13.59 -1.61 10.39
N LYS A 113 -13.02 -1.92 9.22
CA LYS A 113 -13.66 -1.78 7.90
C LYS A 113 -14.28 -0.40 7.70
N ARG A 114 -13.51 0.65 8.04
CA ARG A 114 -14.02 2.03 8.10
C ARG A 114 -14.43 2.61 6.75
N SER A 115 -13.86 2.09 5.66
CA SER A 115 -14.16 2.45 4.28
C SER A 115 -13.61 1.36 3.34
N LEU A 116 -14.03 1.39 2.06
CA LEU A 116 -13.47 0.52 1.01
C LEU A 116 -11.98 0.76 0.76
N ALA A 117 -11.55 2.03 0.72
CA ALA A 117 -10.13 2.37 0.52
C ALA A 117 -9.63 3.42 1.53
N LEU A 118 -8.32 3.37 1.81
CA LEU A 118 -7.62 4.39 2.58
C LEU A 118 -6.61 5.11 1.69
N VAL A 119 -6.84 6.40 1.46
CA VAL A 119 -5.91 7.26 0.72
C VAL A 119 -4.93 7.90 1.69
N VAL A 120 -3.64 7.72 1.42
CA VAL A 120 -2.56 8.18 2.30
C VAL A 120 -1.49 8.92 1.49
N PRO A 121 -0.84 9.95 2.05
CA PRO A 121 0.23 10.62 1.32
C PRO A 121 1.40 9.64 1.06
N SER A 122 1.98 9.68 -0.14
CA SER A 122 3.23 8.95 -0.39
C SER A 122 4.38 9.61 0.37
N LEU A 123 5.24 8.79 0.99
CA LEU A 123 6.50 9.29 1.56
C LEU A 123 7.57 9.51 0.49
N VAL A 124 7.44 8.83 -0.66
CA VAL A 124 8.41 8.89 -1.76
C VAL A 124 8.14 10.11 -2.65
N MET A 125 6.85 10.40 -2.90
CA MET A 125 6.40 11.60 -3.61
C MET A 125 5.36 12.36 -2.76
N PRO A 126 5.78 13.31 -1.91
CA PRO A 126 4.92 13.94 -0.89
C PRO A 126 3.64 14.64 -1.39
N PHE A 127 3.59 14.97 -2.67
CA PHE A 127 2.44 15.63 -3.29
C PHE A 127 1.46 14.67 -3.97
N ASP A 128 1.83 13.39 -4.10
CA ASP A 128 0.94 12.33 -4.56
C ASP A 128 0.47 11.44 -3.39
N ASP A 129 -0.52 10.59 -3.68
CA ASP A 129 -1.17 9.73 -2.70
C ASP A 129 -1.06 8.26 -3.10
N ASN A 130 -0.79 7.41 -2.12
CA ASN A 130 -1.02 5.97 -2.21
C ASN A 130 -2.48 5.64 -1.85
N VAL A 131 -2.94 4.50 -2.32
CA VAL A 131 -4.30 3.98 -2.10
C VAL A 131 -4.17 2.55 -1.59
N LEU A 132 -4.82 2.27 -0.45
CA LEU A 132 -4.84 0.98 0.22
C LEU A 132 -6.23 0.35 0.13
#